data_AF-F7ZMF7-F1
#
_entry.id   AF-F7ZMF7-F1
#
_cell.length_a   1.000
_cell.length_b   1.000
_cell.length_c   1.000
_cell.angle_alpha   90.00
_cell.angle_beta   90.00
_cell.angle_gamma   90.00
#
_symmetry.space_group_name_H-M   'P 1'
#
loop_
_entity.id
_entity.type
_entity.pdbx_description
1 polymer ?
#
loop_
_entity_poly.entity_id
_entity_poly.type
_entity_poly.pdbx_seq_one_letter_code
_entity_poly.pdbx_strand_id
1 'polypeptide(L)'
;MTIKEAIFFIVSFHLASDLIGVKMLNCLALLKLGRWIKKPKQLFMAIAIGIVASLPPMIAGADSGVGARPHENAYEQPGHTSIGRPAAGADITRTIEVNIKETESGYMLFEPDVINIEHGSVVRFVVDNSGSIDHEFFLGSFDEIAKHQQWMQKHPDMEHSEKNSVKIPSAKTATLDWEFSNITNLEFVCLIPGHREAGMFGVIIVHDHFRSRP
;
A
#
# COMPACT_ATOMS: atom_id res chain seq x y z
N MET A 1 -34.01 -18.37 50.21
CA MET A 1 -34.40 -19.78 50.35
C MET A 1 -33.79 -20.53 49.20
N THR A 2 -32.86 -21.42 49.52
CA THR A 2 -31.87 -22.00 48.59
C THR A 2 -32.42 -23.25 47.92
N ILE A 3 -32.16 -23.34 46.61
CA ILE A 3 -32.05 -24.49 45.71
C ILE A 3 -31.98 -25.83 46.46
N LYS A 4 -33.13 -26.46 46.75
CA LYS A 4 -33.19 -27.87 47.19
C LYS A 4 -34.50 -28.62 46.88
N GLU A 5 -35.47 -28.02 46.19
CA GLU A 5 -36.74 -28.71 45.87
C GLU A 5 -37.11 -28.68 44.38
N ALA A 6 -36.10 -28.73 43.51
CA ALA A 6 -36.28 -29.33 42.20
C ALA A 6 -36.08 -30.85 42.36
N ILE A 7 -36.89 -31.63 41.65
CA ILE A 7 -36.68 -33.06 41.37
C ILE A 7 -37.24 -33.99 42.47
N PHE A 8 -38.57 -34.05 42.56
CA PHE A 8 -39.25 -35.30 42.88
C PHE A 8 -40.40 -35.45 41.87
N PHE A 9 -40.44 -36.61 41.20
CA PHE A 9 -41.44 -37.06 40.23
C PHE A 9 -41.33 -36.62 38.76
N ILE A 10 -40.18 -36.99 38.20
CA ILE A 10 -40.06 -37.65 36.90
C ILE A 10 -41.23 -38.65 36.63
N VAL A 11 -41.96 -38.37 35.55
CA VAL A 11 -42.39 -39.29 34.47
C VAL A 11 -43.30 -40.50 34.79
N SER A 12 -44.56 -40.39 34.37
CA SER A 12 -45.32 -41.42 33.63
C SER A 12 -46.51 -40.71 32.92
N PHE A 13 -46.39 -40.34 31.64
CA PHE A 13 -46.81 -41.14 30.48
C PHE A 13 -48.31 -41.54 30.47
N HIS A 14 -49.17 -40.78 29.78
CA HIS A 14 -50.06 -41.28 28.70
C HIS A 14 -50.90 -40.15 28.06
N LEU A 15 -50.77 -40.02 26.73
CA LEU A 15 -51.71 -39.47 25.72
C LEU A 15 -52.26 -38.04 25.93
N ALA A 16 -52.00 -37.02 25.10
CA ALA A 16 -52.15 -36.95 23.63
C ALA A 16 -53.52 -37.45 23.12
N SER A 17 -54.57 -36.62 23.20
CA SER A 17 -55.56 -36.44 22.12
C SER A 17 -56.59 -35.32 22.44
N ASP A 18 -56.63 -34.34 21.54
CA ASP A 18 -57.83 -33.72 20.94
C ASP A 18 -58.62 -32.58 21.60
N LEU A 19 -59.01 -31.66 20.69
CA LEU A 19 -59.89 -30.48 20.80
C LEU A 19 -59.22 -29.25 21.45
N ILE A 20 -58.81 -28.21 20.72
CA ILE A 20 -59.68 -27.33 19.92
C ILE A 20 -58.82 -26.68 18.80
N GLY A 21 -59.03 -27.17 17.57
CA GLY A 21 -58.76 -26.42 16.35
C GLY A 21 -60.05 -25.74 15.87
N VAL A 22 -59.88 -24.71 15.03
CA VAL A 22 -60.93 -23.93 14.34
C VAL A 22 -61.55 -22.79 15.15
N LYS A 23 -60.88 -21.64 15.15
CA LYS A 23 -61.45 -20.28 15.01
C LYS A 23 -60.36 -19.25 15.28
N MET A 24 -59.63 -18.84 14.24
CA MET A 24 -59.06 -17.49 14.07
C MET A 24 -58.28 -17.43 12.75
N LEU A 25 -58.95 -17.86 11.69
CA LEU A 25 -58.67 -17.37 10.34
C LEU A 25 -59.67 -16.21 10.12
N ASN A 26 -59.21 -15.10 9.55
CA ASN A 26 -59.93 -13.83 9.34
C ASN A 26 -60.02 -12.86 10.53
N CYS A 27 -58.93 -12.14 10.84
CA CYS A 27 -59.02 -10.69 11.13
C CYS A 27 -57.68 -9.93 11.16
N LEU A 28 -56.69 -10.29 10.33
CA LEU A 28 -55.45 -9.49 10.20
C LEU A 28 -55.04 -9.26 8.74
N ALA A 29 -56.04 -9.17 7.85
CA ALA A 29 -55.88 -8.90 6.41
C ALA A 29 -56.22 -7.45 5.99
N LEU A 30 -56.28 -6.49 6.92
CA LEU A 30 -56.68 -5.10 6.62
C LEU A 30 -55.72 -4.01 7.16
N LEU A 31 -54.42 -4.30 7.26
CA LEU A 31 -53.39 -3.28 7.51
C LEU A 31 -52.23 -3.30 6.50
N LYS A 32 -52.42 -3.95 5.33
CA LYS A 32 -51.43 -4.04 4.23
C LYS A 32 -51.80 -3.26 2.94
N LEU A 33 -52.71 -2.28 3.02
CA LEU A 33 -53.23 -1.56 1.83
C LEU A 33 -52.94 -0.04 1.80
N GLY A 34 -51.94 0.44 2.55
CA GLY A 34 -51.63 1.88 2.67
C GLY A 34 -50.25 2.35 2.18
N ARG A 35 -49.48 1.52 1.46
CA ARG A 35 -48.08 1.88 1.09
C ARG A 35 -47.61 1.39 -0.27
N TRP A 36 -48.54 1.32 -1.24
CA TRP A 36 -48.29 0.79 -2.57
C TRP A 36 -48.85 1.65 -3.71
N ILE A 37 -48.82 2.99 -3.56
CA ILE A 37 -49.09 3.92 -4.67
C ILE A 37 -48.15 5.11 -4.52
N LYS A 38 -47.21 5.22 -5.48
CA LYS A 38 -46.47 6.40 -5.99
C LYS A 38 -45.07 6.01 -6.48
N LYS A 39 -45.01 5.21 -7.55
CA LYS A 39 -43.89 5.22 -8.50
C LYS A 39 -44.40 5.75 -9.85
N PRO A 40 -44.32 7.06 -10.13
CA PRO A 40 -44.66 7.60 -11.44
C PRO A 40 -43.41 7.60 -12.32
N LYS A 41 -42.92 6.41 -12.65
CA LYS A 41 -42.24 6.22 -13.92
C LYS A 41 -43.26 5.47 -14.77
N GLN A 42 -43.40 5.85 -16.03
CA GLN A 42 -44.24 5.22 -17.07
C GLN A 42 -45.64 5.79 -17.24
N LEU A 43 -45.74 7.04 -17.72
CA LEU A 43 -46.69 7.40 -18.79
C LEU A 43 -46.37 8.80 -19.33
N PHE A 44 -45.53 8.90 -20.36
CA PHE A 44 -45.59 9.91 -21.42
C PHE A 44 -44.67 9.43 -22.55
N MET A 45 -45.26 8.79 -23.54
CA MET A 45 -44.61 8.43 -24.81
C MET A 45 -45.23 9.30 -25.91
N ALA A 46 -44.39 9.65 -26.90
CA ALA A 46 -44.64 10.40 -28.14
C ALA A 46 -44.56 11.94 -27.97
N ILE A 47 -43.82 12.74 -28.75
CA ILE A 47 -43.32 12.71 -30.15
C ILE A 47 -42.04 13.62 -30.15
N ALA A 48 -40.88 13.28 -30.72
CA ALA A 48 -40.54 13.58 -32.12
C ALA A 48 -39.17 12.99 -32.54
N ILE A 49 -39.21 12.15 -33.58
CA ILE A 49 -38.33 12.05 -34.77
C ILE A 49 -36.94 12.72 -34.68
N GLY A 50 -35.88 11.94 -34.95
CA GLY A 50 -34.64 12.52 -35.46
C GLY A 50 -33.40 11.61 -35.45
N ILE A 51 -33.14 10.96 -36.58
CA ILE A 51 -31.81 10.61 -37.12
C ILE A 51 -31.12 9.36 -36.56
N VAL A 52 -31.22 8.31 -37.39
CA VAL A 52 -30.29 7.19 -37.48
C VAL A 52 -28.92 7.73 -37.88
N ALA A 53 -27.91 7.56 -37.02
CA ALA A 53 -26.51 7.68 -37.38
C ALA A 53 -25.82 6.36 -37.06
N SER A 54 -25.52 5.60 -38.12
CA SER A 54 -24.68 4.41 -38.09
C SER A 54 -23.28 4.77 -37.59
N LEU A 55 -22.93 4.35 -36.38
CA LEU A 55 -21.55 4.33 -35.90
C LEU A 55 -21.01 2.90 -36.01
N PRO A 56 -19.81 2.68 -36.55
CA PRO A 56 -19.17 1.36 -36.51
C PRO A 56 -18.92 0.95 -35.05
N PRO A 57 -18.95 -0.35 -34.74
CA PRO A 57 -18.56 -0.82 -33.42
C PRO A 57 -17.10 -0.42 -33.19
N MET A 58 -16.91 0.54 -32.29
CA MET A 58 -15.60 0.76 -31.67
C MET A 58 -15.25 -0.55 -30.98
N ILE A 59 -14.30 -1.27 -31.56
CA ILE A 59 -13.56 -2.29 -30.84
C ILE A 59 -12.91 -1.53 -29.70
N ALA A 60 -13.49 -1.65 -28.50
CA ALA A 60 -12.78 -1.34 -27.29
C ALA A 60 -11.55 -2.25 -27.34
N GLY A 61 -10.39 -1.68 -27.66
CA GLY A 61 -9.13 -2.29 -27.31
C GLY A 61 -9.22 -2.52 -25.82
N ALA A 62 -9.40 -3.78 -25.42
CA ALA A 62 -8.98 -4.19 -24.10
C ALA A 62 -7.49 -3.88 -24.09
N ASP A 63 -7.15 -2.73 -23.52
CA ASP A 63 -5.81 -2.45 -23.04
C ASP A 63 -5.51 -3.61 -22.11
N SER A 64 -4.78 -4.59 -22.63
CA SER A 64 -4.15 -5.62 -21.85
C SER A 64 -3.20 -4.86 -20.95
N GLY A 65 -3.67 -4.51 -19.76
CA GLY A 65 -2.95 -3.81 -18.70
C GLY A 65 -1.73 -4.62 -18.26
N VAL A 66 -0.76 -4.70 -19.16
CA VAL A 66 0.64 -4.95 -18.87
C VAL A 66 1.07 -3.66 -18.16
N GLY A 67 1.00 -3.71 -16.83
CA GLY A 67 1.13 -2.57 -15.96
C GLY A 67 2.33 -1.70 -16.31
N ALA A 68 2.06 -0.50 -16.81
CA ALA A 68 3.06 0.55 -16.79
C ALA A 68 3.25 0.93 -15.32
N ARG A 69 4.32 0.44 -14.68
CA ARG A 69 4.86 0.98 -13.45
C ARG A 69 5.59 2.27 -13.83
N PRO A 70 4.98 3.45 -13.68
CA PRO A 70 5.48 4.67 -14.32
C PRO A 70 6.78 5.20 -13.68
N HIS A 71 7.32 4.50 -12.68
CA HIS A 71 8.53 4.85 -11.95
C HIS A 71 9.58 3.73 -11.94
N GLU A 72 9.32 2.61 -12.61
CA GLU A 72 10.31 1.53 -12.71
C GLU A 72 11.48 2.02 -13.58
N ASN A 73 12.66 2.17 -12.95
CA ASN A 73 13.83 2.82 -13.56
C ASN A 73 13.62 4.31 -13.91
N ALA A 74 12.85 5.09 -13.12
CA ALA A 74 12.69 6.53 -13.33
C ALA A 74 14.03 7.28 -13.48
N TYR A 75 15.06 6.83 -12.76
CA TYR A 75 16.41 7.38 -12.77
C TYR A 75 17.19 7.16 -14.08
N GLU A 76 16.72 6.27 -14.96
CA GLU A 76 17.33 6.03 -16.27
C GLU A 76 16.70 6.89 -17.38
N GLN A 77 15.63 7.63 -17.09
CA GLN A 77 14.90 8.40 -18.10
C GLN A 77 15.54 9.77 -18.41
N PRO A 78 15.63 10.17 -19.70
CA PRO A 78 16.10 11.51 -20.07
C PRO A 78 15.25 12.62 -19.44
N GLY A 79 15.92 13.60 -18.82
CA GLY A 79 15.26 14.75 -18.18
C GLY A 79 15.00 14.59 -16.66
N HIS A 80 15.34 13.44 -16.09
CA HIS A 80 15.31 13.20 -14.64
C HIS A 80 16.66 13.52 -13.99
N THR A 81 16.65 13.83 -12.69
CA THR A 81 17.87 13.95 -11.89
C THR A 81 18.53 12.59 -11.81
N SER A 82 19.71 12.44 -12.42
CA SER A 82 20.48 11.19 -12.31
C SER A 82 20.86 10.93 -10.85
N ILE A 83 20.46 9.77 -10.34
CA ILE A 83 20.78 9.33 -8.97
C ILE A 83 21.96 8.36 -8.93
N GLY A 84 22.54 8.01 -10.08
CA GLY A 84 23.54 6.95 -10.22
C GLY A 84 22.97 5.69 -10.88
N ARG A 85 23.61 4.54 -10.64
CA ARG A 85 23.19 3.26 -11.22
C ARG A 85 23.49 2.06 -10.31
N PRO A 86 22.78 0.92 -10.48
CA PRO A 86 23.11 -0.32 -9.77
C PRO A 86 24.56 -0.75 -10.04
N ALA A 87 25.27 -1.19 -9.01
CA ALA A 87 26.68 -1.56 -9.08
C ALA A 87 26.96 -3.00 -8.62
N ALA A 88 25.98 -3.89 -8.75
CA ALA A 88 26.14 -5.29 -8.37
C ALA A 88 27.33 -5.94 -9.11
N GLY A 89 28.31 -6.43 -8.34
CA GLY A 89 29.52 -7.08 -8.86
C GLY A 89 30.65 -6.13 -9.29
N ALA A 90 30.49 -4.82 -9.15
CA ALA A 90 31.58 -3.87 -9.31
C ALA A 90 32.53 -3.86 -8.09
N ASP A 91 33.74 -3.33 -8.28
CA ASP A 91 34.68 -3.14 -7.17
C ASP A 91 34.17 -2.04 -6.23
N ILE A 92 33.90 -2.42 -4.98
CA ILE A 92 33.37 -1.50 -3.97
C ILE A 92 34.48 -0.56 -3.49
N THR A 93 34.27 0.74 -3.69
CA THR A 93 35.21 1.79 -3.23
C THR A 93 35.00 2.15 -1.76
N ARG A 94 33.76 2.01 -1.26
CA ARG A 94 33.40 2.34 0.12
C ARG A 94 32.22 1.50 0.59
N THR A 95 32.29 1.02 1.83
CA THR A 95 31.13 0.42 2.52
C THR A 95 30.60 1.41 3.54
N ILE A 96 29.28 1.58 3.60
CA ILE A 96 28.61 2.45 4.56
C ILE A 96 27.59 1.61 5.33
N GLU A 97 27.76 1.55 6.64
CA GLU A 97 26.81 0.91 7.54
C GLU A 97 25.70 1.91 7.90
N VAL A 98 24.45 1.47 7.76
CA VAL A 98 23.25 2.22 8.11
C VAL A 98 22.45 1.37 9.08
N ASN A 99 22.20 1.87 10.28
CA ASN A 99 21.40 1.18 11.29
C ASN A 99 19.99 1.73 11.30
N ILE A 100 19.01 0.85 11.45
CA ILE A 100 17.63 1.25 11.69
C ILE A 100 17.38 1.30 13.20
N LYS A 101 16.70 2.37 13.62
CA LYS A 101 16.30 2.59 15.01
C LYS A 101 14.82 2.85 15.11
N GLU A 102 14.16 2.03 15.92
CA GLU A 102 12.77 2.19 16.33
C GLU A 102 12.75 2.72 17.77
N THR A 103 12.10 3.85 17.99
CA THR A 103 12.02 4.49 19.31
C THR A 103 10.71 4.15 20.00
N GLU A 104 10.70 4.18 21.34
CA GLU A 104 9.47 3.98 22.13
C GLU A 104 8.39 5.04 21.85
N SER A 105 8.79 6.24 21.40
CA SER A 105 7.87 7.31 20.99
C SER A 105 7.32 7.15 19.57
N GLY A 106 7.71 6.08 18.86
CA GLY A 106 7.20 5.74 17.53
C GLY A 106 7.98 6.34 16.36
N TYR A 107 9.09 7.07 16.61
CA TYR A 107 9.99 7.47 15.53
C TYR A 107 10.75 6.26 14.97
N MET A 108 10.92 6.27 13.65
CA MET A 108 11.68 5.28 12.89
C MET A 108 12.77 6.04 12.14
N LEU A 109 14.03 5.68 12.35
CA LEU A 109 15.17 6.50 11.93
C LEU A 109 16.22 5.62 11.26
N PHE A 110 16.92 6.21 10.28
CA PHE A 110 18.20 5.71 9.82
C PHE A 110 19.33 6.42 10.59
N GLU A 111 20.36 5.67 10.98
CA GLU A 111 21.57 6.20 11.58
C GLU A 111 22.80 5.73 10.76
N PRO A 112 23.55 6.64 10.11
CA PRO A 112 23.35 8.09 10.08
C PRO A 112 22.20 8.53 9.16
N ASP A 113 21.64 9.72 9.43
CA ASP A 113 20.62 10.38 8.61
C ASP A 113 21.22 11.31 7.53
N VAL A 114 22.52 11.57 7.59
CA VAL A 114 23.27 12.31 6.56
C VAL A 114 24.51 11.51 6.15
N ILE A 115 24.64 11.27 4.84
CA ILE A 115 25.74 10.51 4.27
C ILE A 115 26.45 11.35 3.21
N ASN A 116 27.74 11.56 3.40
CA ASN A 116 28.59 12.27 2.46
C ASN A 116 29.37 11.29 1.59
N ILE A 117 29.27 11.42 0.27
CA ILE A 117 29.84 10.50 -0.71
C ILE A 117 30.75 11.26 -1.68
N GLU A 118 31.96 10.75 -1.90
CA GLU A 118 32.82 11.25 -2.95
C GLU A 118 32.21 10.91 -4.33
N HIS A 119 32.12 11.90 -5.20
CA HIS A 119 31.66 11.70 -6.57
C HIS A 119 32.52 10.65 -7.31
N GLY A 120 31.86 9.73 -8.02
CA GLY A 120 32.49 8.59 -8.70
C GLY A 120 32.64 7.35 -7.81
N SER A 121 32.21 7.40 -6.55
CA SER A 121 32.27 6.23 -5.66
C SER A 121 31.28 5.14 -6.06
N VAL A 122 31.73 3.90 -5.97
CA VAL A 122 30.87 2.70 -5.87
C VAL A 122 30.71 2.36 -4.40
N VAL A 123 29.50 2.50 -3.87
CA VAL A 123 29.19 2.35 -2.46
C VAL A 123 28.35 1.10 -2.24
N ARG A 124 28.74 0.29 -1.25
CA ARG A 124 27.88 -0.73 -0.66
C ARG A 124 27.24 -0.17 0.60
N PHE A 125 25.93 0.00 0.59
CA PHE A 125 25.16 0.21 1.81
C PHE A 125 24.92 -1.15 2.47
N VAL A 126 25.27 -1.27 3.75
CA VAL A 126 24.92 -2.39 4.62
C VAL A 126 23.89 -1.86 5.61
N VAL A 127 22.63 -2.22 5.40
CA VAL A 127 21.51 -1.70 6.18
C VAL A 127 21.10 -2.76 7.19
N ASP A 128 21.33 -2.48 8.47
CA ASP A 128 21.00 -3.37 9.57
C ASP A 128 19.68 -2.97 10.23
N ASN A 129 18.71 -3.88 10.17
CA ASN A 129 17.45 -3.74 10.88
C ASN A 129 17.49 -4.54 12.18
N SER A 130 17.98 -3.90 13.24
CA SER A 130 17.89 -4.44 14.61
C SER A 130 16.50 -4.29 15.24
N GLY A 131 15.57 -3.65 14.51
CA GLY A 131 14.20 -3.39 14.92
C GLY A 131 13.25 -4.58 14.78
N SER A 132 12.01 -4.33 15.19
CA SER A 132 10.95 -5.32 15.33
C SER A 132 9.98 -5.36 14.15
N ILE A 133 10.04 -4.38 13.24
CA ILE A 133 9.19 -4.31 12.06
C ILE A 133 10.02 -4.26 10.78
N ASP A 134 9.40 -4.61 9.66
CA ASP A 134 10.05 -4.61 8.35
C ASP A 134 10.27 -3.18 7.85
N HIS A 135 11.38 -2.97 7.16
CA HIS A 135 11.73 -1.67 6.58
C HIS A 135 12.14 -1.79 5.12
N GLU A 136 12.28 -0.65 4.47
CA GLU A 136 12.82 -0.52 3.12
C GLU A 136 13.88 0.58 3.13
N PHE A 137 14.97 0.36 2.38
CA PHE A 137 15.92 1.41 2.03
C PHE A 137 15.75 1.70 0.54
N PHE A 138 15.12 2.83 0.23
CA PHE A 138 14.86 3.30 -1.13
C PHE A 138 15.69 4.56 -1.40
N LEU A 139 16.52 4.54 -2.45
CA LEU A 139 17.37 5.67 -2.85
C LEU A 139 16.72 6.44 -4.01
N GLY A 140 16.64 7.76 -3.96
CA GLY A 140 16.08 8.54 -5.08
C GLY A 140 16.37 10.03 -5.01
N SER A 141 15.99 10.76 -6.05
CA SER A 141 15.89 12.22 -5.96
C SER A 141 14.64 12.63 -5.16
N PHE A 142 14.64 13.83 -4.60
CA PHE A 142 13.51 14.36 -3.83
C PHE A 142 12.20 14.36 -4.64
N ASP A 143 12.26 14.71 -5.93
CA ASP A 143 11.08 14.76 -6.81
C ASP A 143 10.56 13.35 -7.14
N GLU A 144 11.46 12.40 -7.42
CA GLU A 144 11.08 11.00 -7.68
C GLU A 144 10.44 10.36 -6.45
N ILE A 145 11.02 10.57 -5.26
CA ILE A 145 10.46 10.04 -4.02
C ILE A 145 9.09 10.63 -3.74
N ALA A 146 8.90 11.94 -3.92
CA ALA A 146 7.60 12.58 -3.74
C ALA A 146 6.54 12.02 -4.70
N LYS A 147 6.89 11.82 -5.98
CA LYS A 147 6.01 11.22 -6.99
C LYS A 147 5.69 9.76 -6.67
N HIS A 148 6.70 8.98 -6.27
CA HIS A 148 6.52 7.58 -5.90
C HIS A 148 5.60 7.44 -4.68
N GLN A 149 5.80 8.24 -3.63
CA GLN A 149 4.95 8.24 -2.44
C GLN A 149 3.49 8.56 -2.79
N GLN A 150 3.24 9.57 -3.66
CA GLN A 150 1.88 9.88 -4.13
C GLN A 150 1.26 8.73 -4.95
N TRP A 151 2.08 8.02 -5.73
CA TRP A 151 1.61 6.87 -6.48
C TRP A 151 1.22 5.72 -5.54
N MET A 152 2.01 5.46 -4.49
CA MET A 152 1.73 4.38 -3.55
C MET A 152 0.50 4.63 -2.69
N GLN A 153 0.23 5.89 -2.32
CA GLN A 153 -1.01 6.27 -1.65
C GLN A 153 -2.26 5.94 -2.49
N LYS A 154 -2.15 5.96 -3.83
CA LYS A 154 -3.24 5.62 -4.74
C LYS A 154 -3.33 4.12 -5.02
N HIS A 155 -2.29 3.35 -4.73
CA HIS A 155 -2.17 1.92 -5.04
C HIS A 155 -1.60 1.12 -3.85
N PRO A 156 -2.26 1.13 -2.68
CA PRO A 156 -1.71 0.57 -1.44
C PRO A 156 -1.50 -0.95 -1.47
N ASP A 157 -2.22 -1.67 -2.34
CA ASP A 157 -2.17 -3.14 -2.43
C ASP A 157 -1.15 -3.64 -3.47
N MET A 158 -0.43 -2.73 -4.15
CA MET A 158 0.52 -3.10 -5.19
C MET A 158 1.90 -3.40 -4.60
N GLU A 159 2.45 -4.57 -4.93
CA GLU A 159 3.84 -4.85 -4.63
C GLU A 159 4.77 -4.03 -5.54
N HIS A 160 5.65 -3.25 -4.91
CA HIS A 160 6.71 -2.48 -5.56
C HIS A 160 8.07 -3.06 -5.17
N SER A 161 8.91 -3.25 -6.19
CA SER A 161 10.32 -3.60 -6.05
C SER A 161 11.06 -2.85 -7.14
N GLU A 162 12.01 -2.03 -6.73
CA GLU A 162 12.79 -1.16 -7.60
C GLU A 162 14.27 -1.52 -7.43
N LYS A 163 15.09 -1.33 -8.47
CA LYS A 163 16.53 -1.69 -8.38
C LYS A 163 17.31 -0.80 -7.41
N ASN A 164 16.82 0.41 -7.17
CA ASN A 164 17.31 1.38 -6.21
C ASN A 164 16.67 1.19 -4.82
N SER A 165 16.04 0.06 -4.55
CA SER A 165 15.51 -0.27 -3.22
C SER A 165 15.86 -1.68 -2.75
N VAL A 166 15.88 -1.85 -1.43
CA VAL A 166 16.01 -3.16 -0.79
C VAL A 166 15.08 -3.25 0.43
N LYS A 167 14.32 -4.35 0.51
CA LYS A 167 13.51 -4.69 1.70
C LYS A 167 14.42 -5.26 2.78
N ILE A 168 14.26 -4.79 4.02
CA ILE A 168 15.04 -5.23 5.18
C ILE A 168 14.06 -5.76 6.24
N PRO A 169 13.78 -7.08 6.26
CA PRO A 169 12.90 -7.66 7.26
C PRO A 169 13.39 -7.42 8.69
N SER A 170 12.50 -7.55 9.67
CA SER A 170 12.85 -7.42 11.10
C SER A 170 14.01 -8.35 11.49
N ALA A 171 14.95 -7.84 12.29
CA ALA A 171 16.15 -8.56 12.73
C ALA A 171 17.02 -9.13 11.59
N LYS A 172 17.04 -8.45 10.43
CA LYS A 172 17.87 -8.81 9.27
C LYS A 172 18.73 -7.65 8.81
N THR A 173 19.78 -8.01 8.08
CA THR A 173 20.63 -7.08 7.35
C THR A 173 20.40 -7.26 5.86
N ALA A 174 20.40 -6.18 5.10
CA ALA A 174 20.36 -6.22 3.64
C ALA A 174 21.42 -5.28 3.03
N THR A 175 21.71 -5.46 1.74
CA THR A 175 22.74 -4.68 1.05
C THR A 175 22.24 -4.07 -0.25
N LEU A 176 22.68 -2.84 -0.54
CA LEU A 176 22.47 -2.17 -1.82
C LEU A 176 23.81 -1.64 -2.35
N ASP A 177 24.19 -2.08 -3.55
CA ASP A 177 25.40 -1.63 -4.24
C ASP A 177 25.04 -0.59 -5.29
N TRP A 178 25.62 0.61 -5.17
CA TRP A 178 25.26 1.75 -6.00
C TRP A 178 26.47 2.58 -6.43
N GLU A 179 26.50 2.98 -7.70
CA GLU A 179 27.52 3.87 -8.24
C GLU A 179 26.99 5.31 -8.32
N PHE A 180 27.70 6.24 -7.70
CA PHE A 180 27.37 7.66 -7.67
C PHE A 180 28.16 8.46 -8.71
N SER A 181 27.75 8.39 -9.97
CA SER A 181 28.48 8.98 -11.10
C SER A 181 28.23 10.49 -11.33
N ASN A 182 27.47 11.17 -10.46
CA ASN A 182 27.16 12.60 -10.60
C ASN A 182 27.23 13.33 -9.27
N ILE A 183 27.62 14.61 -9.29
CA ILE A 183 27.51 15.51 -8.14
C ILE A 183 26.04 15.93 -8.00
N THR A 184 25.42 15.57 -6.87
CA THR A 184 24.00 15.78 -6.64
C THR A 184 23.65 15.60 -5.16
N ASN A 185 22.45 16.02 -4.76
CA ASN A 185 21.86 15.71 -3.47
C ASN A 185 20.68 14.76 -3.68
N LEU A 186 20.65 13.70 -2.89
CA LEU A 186 19.66 12.63 -2.96
C LEU A 186 19.05 12.39 -1.59
N GLU A 187 17.99 11.62 -1.57
CA GLU A 187 17.34 11.17 -0.35
C GLU A 187 17.31 9.64 -0.35
N PHE A 188 17.44 9.07 0.84
CA PHE A 188 17.11 7.68 1.09
C PHE A 188 15.99 7.60 2.13
N VAL A 189 15.03 6.71 1.93
CA VAL A 189 13.75 6.73 2.65
C VAL A 189 13.18 5.33 2.78
N CYS A 190 12.36 5.11 3.82
CA CYS A 190 11.44 3.98 3.86
C CYS A 190 10.03 4.43 3.40
N LEU A 191 9.53 3.83 2.32
CA LEU A 191 8.23 4.17 1.73
C LEU A 191 7.10 3.22 2.15
N ILE A 192 7.35 2.35 3.14
CA ILE A 192 6.27 1.61 3.79
C ILE A 192 5.31 2.63 4.43
N PRO A 193 3.98 2.49 4.24
CA PRO A 193 3.02 3.48 4.72
C PRO A 193 3.20 3.84 6.20
N GLY A 194 3.42 5.12 6.48
CA GLY A 194 3.61 5.65 7.84
C GLY A 194 5.08 5.74 8.30
N HIS A 195 6.01 5.05 7.64
CA HIS A 195 7.42 5.00 8.09
C HIS A 195 8.13 6.33 7.82
N ARG A 196 7.99 6.88 6.60
CA ARG A 196 8.51 8.22 6.28
C ARG A 196 7.92 9.28 7.19
N GLU A 197 6.61 9.24 7.43
CA GLU A 197 5.92 10.18 8.31
C GLU A 197 6.39 10.09 9.77
N ALA A 198 6.87 8.91 10.20
CA ALA A 198 7.54 8.68 11.48
C ALA A 198 9.02 9.13 11.51
N GLY A 199 9.51 9.78 10.44
CA GLY A 199 10.86 10.34 10.37
C GLY A 199 11.89 9.50 9.61
N MET A 200 11.46 8.43 8.91
CA MET A 200 12.39 7.47 8.33
C MET A 200 12.91 7.88 6.95
N PHE A 201 13.75 8.91 6.94
CA PHE A 201 14.47 9.40 5.77
C PHE A 201 15.84 9.97 6.16
N GLY A 202 16.71 10.13 5.17
CA GLY A 202 17.99 10.78 5.31
C GLY A 202 18.50 11.32 3.98
N VAL A 203 19.59 12.08 4.01
CA VAL A 203 20.13 12.80 2.86
C VAL A 203 21.50 12.25 2.47
N ILE A 204 21.69 12.05 1.17
CA ILE A 204 23.01 11.78 0.58
C ILE A 204 23.48 13.03 -0.15
N ILE A 205 24.70 13.47 0.15
CA ILE A 205 25.37 14.57 -0.53
C ILE A 205 26.55 14.00 -1.30
N VAL A 206 26.53 14.11 -2.63
CA VAL A 206 27.60 13.62 -3.51
C VAL A 206 28.42 14.80 -4.00
N HIS A 207 29.71 14.86 -3.66
CA HIS A 207 30.60 15.94 -4.09
C HIS A 207 32.08 15.55 -4.02
N ASP A 208 32.91 16.12 -4.89
CA ASP A 208 34.36 15.92 -4.90
C ASP A 208 35.09 16.30 -3.59
N HIS A 209 34.51 17.18 -2.74
CA HIS A 209 35.19 17.66 -1.54
C HIS A 209 35.17 16.64 -0.39
N PHE A 210 34.41 15.56 -0.51
CA PHE A 210 34.41 14.44 0.43
C PHE A 210 35.50 13.41 0.15
N ARG A 211 36.28 13.61 -0.91
CA ARG A 211 37.50 12.85 -1.16
C ARG A 211 38.46 13.02 0.01
N SER A 212 38.91 11.91 0.60
CA SER A 212 39.97 11.96 1.59
C SER A 212 41.22 12.56 0.95
N ARG A 213 41.77 13.62 1.56
CA ARG A 213 43.07 14.15 1.13
C ARG A 213 44.16 13.09 1.41
N PRO A 214 45.08 12.86 0.46
CA PRO A 214 46.22 11.98 0.66
C PRO A 214 47.17 12.49 1.74
#